data_AF-A0A0P7XCY3-F1
#
_entry.id   AF-A0A0P7XCY3-F1
#
_cell.length_a   1.000
_cell.length_b   1.000
_cell.length_c   1.000
_cell.angle_alpha   90.00
_cell.angle_beta   90.00
_cell.angle_gamma   90.00
#
_symmetry.space_group_name_H-M   'P 1'
#
loop_
_entity.id
_entity.type
_entity.pdbx_description
1 polymer ?
#
loop_
_entity_poly.entity_id
_entity_poly.type
_entity_poly.pdbx_seq_one_letter_code
_entity_poly.pdbx_strand_id
1 'polypeptide(L)' 'MTRYPYSEDTSQGKQYMNTRCPAWCDRILMSSSAKDLVLKPENEDKAVIYDNIGPNVCMGDHKPVFLSFRIAAGA' A
#
# COMPACT_ATOMS: atom_id res chain seq x y z
N MET A 1 0.05 -2.04 12.23
CA MET A 1 0.07 -1.20 11.02
C MET A 1 -1.37 -1.00 10.58
N THR A 2 -1.99 0.04 11.11
CA THR A 2 -3.41 0.38 10.95
C THR A 2 -3.45 1.81 10.44
N ARG A 3 -4.24 2.09 9.39
CA ARG A 3 -3.95 3.19 8.48
C ARG A 3 -5.03 4.24 8.31
N TYR A 4 -6.28 4.09 8.76
CA TYR A 4 -7.31 5.15 8.66
C TYR A 4 -8.30 5.08 9.82
N PRO A 5 -8.98 6.17 10.20
CA PRO A 5 -9.04 7.47 9.49
C PRO A 5 -7.81 8.36 9.75
N TYR A 6 -7.17 8.89 8.70
CA TYR A 6 -6.24 10.02 8.86
C TYR A 6 -7.02 11.32 9.03
N SER A 7 -6.36 12.31 9.65
CA SER A 7 -6.86 13.68 9.66
C SER A 7 -6.93 14.25 8.25
N GLU A 8 -8.02 14.93 7.95
CA GLU A 8 -8.21 15.69 6.71
C GLU A 8 -7.63 17.12 6.81
N ASP A 9 -7.14 17.52 7.99
CA ASP A 9 -6.37 18.75 8.14
C ASP A 9 -5.03 18.62 7.42
N THR A 10 -4.80 19.52 6.46
CA THR A 10 -3.57 19.60 5.67
C THR A 10 -2.29 19.73 6.51
N SER A 11 -2.37 20.29 7.72
CA SER A 11 -1.24 20.40 8.65
C SER A 11 -0.96 19.09 9.42
N GLN A 12 -1.89 18.14 9.40
CA GLN A 12 -1.89 16.92 10.21
C GLN A 12 -1.87 15.63 9.39
N GLY A 13 -1.23 15.63 8.21
CA GLY A 13 -1.21 14.50 7.27
C GLY A 13 -0.65 13.17 7.80
N LYS A 14 -0.12 13.11 9.04
CA LYS A 14 0.33 11.87 9.71
C LYS A 14 -0.59 11.40 10.84
N GLN A 15 -1.50 12.26 11.31
CA GLN A 15 -2.32 11.98 12.50
C GLN A 15 -3.60 11.24 12.15
N TYR A 16 -4.08 10.40 13.06
CA TYR A 16 -5.38 9.74 12.93
C TYR A 16 -6.50 10.59 13.54
N MET A 17 -7.72 10.40 13.04
CA MET A 17 -8.92 10.93 13.68
C MET A 17 -9.32 10.05 14.87
N ASN A 18 -9.87 10.67 15.91
CA ASN A 18 -10.25 9.97 17.15
C ASN A 18 -11.67 9.37 17.12
N THR A 19 -12.34 9.41 15.97
CA THR A 19 -13.75 9.00 15.84
C THR A 19 -13.93 7.53 15.48
N ARG A 20 -12.88 6.85 14.99
CA ARG A 20 -12.91 5.44 14.58
C ARG A 20 -11.58 4.76 14.88
N CYS A 21 -11.63 3.45 15.12
CA CYS A 21 -10.41 2.66 15.29
C CYS A 21 -9.60 2.61 13.98
N PRO A 22 -8.26 2.70 14.05
CA PRO A 22 -7.39 2.53 12.90
C PRO A 22 -7.60 1.20 12.15
N ALA A 23 -7.79 1.24 10.83
CA ALA A 23 -8.02 0.06 9.99
C ALA A 23 -7.20 0.05 8.69
N TRP A 24 -7.11 -1.12 8.04
CA TRP A 24 -6.56 -1.30 6.68
C TRP A 24 -7.67 -1.82 5.76
N CYS A 25 -8.43 -0.89 5.18
CA CYS A 25 -9.61 -1.19 4.38
C CYS A 25 -9.25 -1.52 2.93
N ASP A 26 -8.32 -0.77 2.34
CA ASP A 26 -7.97 -0.88 0.92
C ASP A 26 -6.85 -1.91 0.69
N ARG A 27 -7.12 -2.98 -0.05
CA ARG A 27 -6.18 -4.11 -0.19
C ARG A 27 -6.01 -4.53 -1.63
N ILE A 28 -4.77 -4.83 -2.01
CA ILE A 28 -4.44 -5.48 -3.28
C ILE A 28 -4.06 -6.93 -2.96
N LEU A 29 -4.79 -7.87 -3.55
CA LEU A 29 -4.58 -9.30 -3.36
C LEU A 29 -4.12 -9.93 -4.68
N MET A 30 -3.39 -11.04 -4.56
CA MET A 30 -2.94 -11.83 -5.71
C MET A 30 -3.22 -13.31 -5.45
N SER A 31 -3.52 -14.06 -6.50
CA SER A 31 -3.59 -15.53 -6.42
C SER A 31 -2.19 -16.11 -6.17
N SER A 32 -2.12 -17.37 -5.74
CA SER A 32 -0.86 -18.08 -5.63
C SER A 32 -0.09 -18.09 -6.95
N SER A 33 -0.77 -18.35 -8.07
CA SER A 33 -0.15 -18.33 -9.41
C SER A 33 0.44 -16.96 -9.78
N ALA A 34 -0.24 -15.86 -9.46
CA ALA A 34 0.29 -14.52 -9.69
C ALA A 34 1.49 -14.23 -8.78
N LYS A 35 1.44 -14.66 -7.52
CA LYS A 35 2.56 -14.53 -6.58
C LYS A 35 3.81 -15.25 -7.09
N ASP A 36 3.65 -16.45 -7.63
CA ASP A 36 4.76 -17.24 -8.18
C ASP A 36 5.40 -16.55 -9.39
N LEU A 37 4.62 -15.86 -10.22
CA LEU A 37 5.14 -15.05 -11.33
C LEU A 37 5.91 -13.81 -10.85
N VAL A 38 5.49 -13.22 -9.73
CA VAL A 38 6.11 -12.03 -9.14
C VAL A 38 7.42 -12.37 -8.43
N LEU A 39 7.46 -13.48 -7.69
CA LEU A 39 8.57 -13.89 -6.83
C LEU A 39 9.57 -14.85 -7.49
N LYS A 40 9.59 -14.95 -8.82
CA LYS A 40 10.53 -15.84 -9.51
C LYS A 40 11.99 -15.55 -9.10
N PRO A 41 12.87 -16.57 -9.00
CA PRO A 41 14.27 -16.41 -8.57
C PRO A 41 15.06 -15.40 -9.44
N GLU A 42 14.77 -15.38 -10.74
CA GLU A 42 15.31 -14.40 -11.71
C GLU A 42 14.89 -12.93 -11.44
N ASN A 43 14.00 -12.69 -10.48
CA ASN A 43 13.58 -11.39 -9.99
C ASN A 43 13.98 -11.13 -8.52
N GLU A 44 14.85 -11.94 -7.90
CA GLU A 44 15.26 -11.77 -6.48
C GLU A 44 15.85 -10.38 -6.17
N ASP A 45 16.53 -9.75 -7.14
CA ASP A 45 17.05 -8.39 -7.00
C ASP A 45 15.96 -7.29 -7.11
N LYS A 46 14.72 -7.65 -7.46
CA LYS A 46 13.62 -6.71 -7.72
C LYS A 46 12.63 -6.75 -6.55
N ALA A 47 12.77 -5.78 -5.64
CA ALA A 47 11.91 -5.65 -4.48
C ALA A 47 10.42 -5.51 -4.86
N VAL A 48 9.57 -6.35 -4.27
CA VAL A 48 8.12 -6.16 -4.21
C VAL A 48 7.82 -5.15 -3.11
N ILE A 49 7.16 -4.05 -3.46
CA ILE A 49 6.81 -2.98 -2.52
C ILE A 49 5.29 -2.94 -2.41
N TYR A 50 4.77 -3.08 -1.19
CA TYR A 50 3.35 -2.92 -0.89
C TYR A 50 3.20 -1.88 0.21
N ASP A 51 2.72 -0.69 -0.16
CA ASP A 51 2.70 0.44 0.76
C ASP A 51 1.62 1.47 0.39
N ASN A 52 1.58 2.58 1.13
CA ASN A 52 0.70 3.71 0.88
C ASN A 52 1.41 4.81 0.12
N ILE A 53 0.65 5.52 -0.71
CA ILE A 53 1.08 6.76 -1.32
C ILE A 53 0.95 7.90 -0.30
N GLY A 54 1.92 8.82 -0.30
CA GLY A 54 1.88 10.04 0.52
C GLY A 54 1.75 9.81 2.03
N PRO A 55 2.62 8.99 2.67
CA PRO A 55 2.50 8.68 4.10
C PRO A 55 2.55 9.92 5.00
N ASN A 56 3.15 11.01 4.53
CA ASN A 56 3.32 12.27 5.26
C ASN A 56 2.44 13.42 4.74
N VAL A 57 1.56 13.16 3.78
CA VAL A 57 0.72 14.16 3.12
C VAL A 57 -0.75 13.88 3.46
N CYS A 58 -1.53 14.93 3.70
CA CYS A 58 -2.98 14.79 3.80
C CYS A 58 -3.53 14.43 2.41
N MET A 59 -4.11 13.24 2.29
CA MET A 59 -4.73 12.75 1.06
C MET A 59 -6.21 12.39 1.27
N GLY A 60 -6.81 12.88 2.36
CA GLY A 60 -8.13 12.49 2.84
C GLY A 60 -8.08 11.51 4.02
N ASP A 61 -9.25 11.09 4.47
CA ASP A 61 -9.38 10.14 5.58
C ASP A 61 -8.89 8.73 5.21
N HIS A 62 -8.78 8.43 3.90
CA HIS A 62 -8.08 7.30 3.29
C HIS A 62 -6.87 7.78 2.45
N LYS A 63 -5.75 7.04 2.49
CA LYS A 63 -4.58 7.19 1.62
C LYS A 63 -4.57 6.06 0.60
N PRO A 64 -4.22 6.33 -0.67
CA PRO A 64 -4.12 5.28 -1.68
C PRO A 64 -3.09 4.21 -1.30
N VAL A 65 -3.42 2.95 -1.57
CA VAL A 65 -2.53 1.80 -1.40
C VAL A 65 -2.02 1.37 -2.77
N PHE A 66 -0.73 1.03 -2.86
CA PHE A 66 -0.13 0.52 -4.09
C PHE A 66 0.66 -0.75 -3.86
N LEU A 67 0.74 -1.57 -4.90
CA LEU A 67 1.62 -2.73 -5.01
C LEU A 67 2.50 -2.54 -6.25
N SER A 68 3.81 -2.53 -6.07
CA SER A 68 4.79 -2.35 -7.12
C SER A 68 5.72 -3.56 -7.18
N PHE A 69 5.87 -4.11 -8.38
CA PHE A 69 6.79 -5.20 -8.70
C PHE A 69 7.12 -5.12 -10.19
N ARG A 70 8.12 -5.88 -10.62
CA ARG A 70 8.50 -5.99 -12.02
C ARG A 70 8.11 -7.37 -12.55
N ILE A 71 7.52 -7.41 -13.72
CA ILE A 71 7.23 -8.64 -14.45
C ILE A 71 8.30 -8.81 -15.54
N ALA A 72 8.77 -10.03 -15.75
CA ALA A 72 9.65 -10.33 -16.87
C ALA A 72 8.88 -10.20 -18.19
N ALA A 73 9.48 -9.60 -19.22
CA ALA A 73 8.85 -9.52 -20.53
C ALA A 73 8.62 -10.94 -21.10
N GLY A 74 7.39 -11.23 -21.55
CA GLY A 74 7.02 -12.54 -22.10
C GLY A 74 6.43 -13.55 -21.12
N ALA A 75 6.04 -13.11 -19.91
CA ALA A 75 5.21 -13.90 -18.99
C ALA A 75 3.78 -14.11 -19.51
#